data_AF-A0A382XD32-F1
#
_entry.id   AF-A0A382XD32-F1
#
_cell.length_a   1.000
_cell.length_b   1.000
_cell.length_c   1.000
_cell.angle_alpha   90.00
_cell.angle_beta   90.00
_cell.angle_gamma   90.00
#
_symmetry.space_group_name_H-M   'P 1'
#
loop_
_entity.id
_entity.type
_entity.pdbx_description
1 polymer ?
#
loop_
_entity_poly.entity_id
_entity_poly.type
_entity_poly.pdbx_seq_one_letter_code
_entity_poly.pdbx_strand_id
1 'polypeptide(L)'
;MVDVNIKQDSNLERSILGCLLQDGSLIQDESVAKLKPSDFIYEHERIVFNSMKELETEGKPIDSTTVINRLKENDKLEKVGGVYYITGLPLDVTSTAHLPSYVETLISYTKHNEKMRVVEDVRTGKADPSKLEDLTGAERGQDYDMSDTGNAQLL
;
A
#
# COMPACT_ATOMS: atom_id res chain seq x y z
N MET A 1 3.25 19.09 -21.93
CA MET A 1 3.84 17.99 -21.13
C MET A 1 2.76 16.94 -21.06
N VAL A 2 2.97 15.73 -21.58
CA VAL A 2 1.94 14.67 -21.48
C VAL A 2 2.00 14.18 -20.05
N ASP A 3 0.87 14.25 -19.34
CA ASP A 3 0.77 13.77 -17.97
C ASP A 3 1.02 12.26 -17.97
N VAL A 4 2.08 11.84 -17.29
CA VAL A 4 2.31 10.43 -17.01
C VAL A 4 1.07 9.91 -16.29
N ASN A 5 0.45 8.86 -16.83
CA ASN A 5 -0.78 8.29 -16.26
C ASN A 5 -0.50 7.56 -14.94
N ILE A 6 -0.41 8.33 -13.86
CA ILE A 6 -0.20 7.85 -12.50
C ILE A 6 -1.55 7.51 -11.87
N LYS A 7 -1.68 6.30 -11.35
CA LYS A 7 -2.81 5.88 -10.51
C LYS A 7 -2.57 6.35 -9.09
N GLN A 8 -3.57 7.03 -8.52
CA GLN A 8 -3.54 7.55 -7.16
C GLN A 8 -4.98 7.61 -6.63
N ASP A 9 -5.15 7.29 -5.36
CA ASP A 9 -6.42 7.40 -4.65
C ASP A 9 -6.14 7.68 -3.16
N SER A 10 -6.40 8.92 -2.74
CA SER A 10 -6.20 9.33 -1.35
C SER A 10 -7.17 8.64 -0.40
N ASN A 11 -8.39 8.32 -0.87
CA ASN A 11 -9.38 7.68 -0.04
C ASN A 11 -8.97 6.24 0.23
N LEU A 12 -8.44 5.53 -0.77
CA LEU A 12 -7.90 4.18 -0.61
C LEU A 12 -6.80 4.13 0.47
N GLU A 13 -5.80 5.00 0.37
CA GLU A 13 -4.70 5.05 1.33
C GLU A 13 -5.19 5.38 2.75
N ARG A 14 -6.11 6.33 2.89
CA ARG A 14 -6.73 6.68 4.17
C ARG A 14 -7.57 5.55 4.74
N SER A 15 -8.34 4.84 3.90
CA SER A 15 -9.13 3.69 4.33
C SER A 15 -8.25 2.57 4.86
N ILE A 16 -7.09 2.30 4.24
CA ILE A 16 -6.13 1.31 4.75
C ILE A 16 -5.65 1.72 6.14
N LEU A 17 -5.21 2.97 6.32
CA LEU A 17 -4.75 3.45 7.63
C LEU A 17 -5.87 3.47 8.68
N GLY A 18 -7.07 3.85 8.29
CA GLY A 18 -8.25 3.83 9.13
C GLY A 18 -8.57 2.42 9.61
N CYS A 19 -8.53 1.43 8.73
CA CYS A 19 -8.75 0.02 9.10
C CYS A 19 -7.73 -0.45 10.14
N LEU A 20 -6.45 -0.09 9.96
CA LEU A 20 -5.38 -0.44 10.90
C LEU A 20 -5.50 0.28 12.25
N LEU A 21 -6.08 1.49 12.28
CA LEU A 21 -6.36 2.22 13.53
C LEU A 21 -7.62 1.73 14.24
N GLN A 22 -8.60 1.23 13.47
CA GLN A 22 -9.83 0.66 14.01
C GLN A 22 -9.58 -0.73 14.62
N ASP A 23 -8.75 -1.55 13.98
CA ASP A 23 -8.30 -2.84 14.49
C ASP A 23 -6.79 -3.00 14.26
N GLY A 24 -6.03 -2.67 15.31
CA GLY A 24 -4.56 -2.75 15.29
C GLY A 24 -4.00 -4.15 15.07
N SER A 25 -4.79 -5.22 15.28
CA SER A 25 -4.32 -6.58 15.03
C SER A 25 -4.14 -6.86 13.54
N LEU A 26 -4.84 -6.12 12.67
CA LEU A 26 -4.75 -6.25 11.21
C LEU A 26 -3.39 -5.83 10.64
N ILE A 27 -2.52 -5.18 11.43
CA ILE A 27 -1.13 -4.93 11.01
C ILE A 27 -0.38 -6.24 10.69
N GLN A 28 -0.80 -7.36 11.31
CA GLN A 28 -0.26 -8.70 11.11
C GLN A 28 -0.92 -9.45 9.93
N ASP A 29 -1.90 -8.87 9.26
CA ASP A 29 -2.56 -9.49 8.11
C ASP A 29 -1.55 -9.73 6.98
N GLU A 30 -1.66 -10.89 6.33
CA GLU A 30 -0.72 -11.30 5.28
C GLU A 30 -0.69 -10.36 4.06
N SER A 31 -1.80 -9.69 3.78
CA SER A 31 -1.86 -8.69 2.71
C SER A 31 -1.09 -7.44 3.14
N VAL A 32 -1.29 -6.96 4.36
CA VAL A 32 -0.64 -5.77 4.93
C VAL A 32 0.87 -5.98 5.05
N ALA A 33 1.32 -7.19 5.34
CA ALA A 33 2.74 -7.54 5.36
C ALA A 33 3.45 -7.31 4.01
N LYS A 34 2.71 -7.31 2.88
CA LYS A 34 3.25 -7.03 1.54
C LYS A 34 3.43 -5.54 1.28
N LEU A 35 2.74 -4.67 2.04
CA LEU A 35 2.84 -3.21 1.88
C LEU A 35 4.17 -2.68 2.39
N LYS A 36 4.68 -1.70 1.66
CA LYS A 36 5.83 -0.88 2.00
C LYS A 36 5.37 0.56 2.18
N PRO A 37 6.02 1.36 3.03
CA PRO A 37 5.75 2.80 3.09
C PRO A 37 5.84 3.49 1.71
N SER A 38 6.69 2.98 0.80
CA SER A 38 6.80 3.51 -0.55
C SER A 38 5.55 3.37 -1.42
N ASP A 39 4.63 2.47 -1.08
CA ASP A 39 3.37 2.25 -1.81
C ASP A 39 2.39 3.42 -1.63
N PHE A 40 2.45 4.11 -0.50
CA PHE A 40 1.63 5.28 -0.21
C PHE A 40 2.17 6.50 -0.93
N ILE A 41 1.46 7.02 -1.93
CA ILE A 41 1.96 8.13 -2.76
C ILE A 41 2.00 9.44 -1.97
N TYR A 42 1.05 9.62 -1.05
CA TYR A 42 0.94 10.82 -0.24
C TYR A 42 1.87 10.75 0.97
N GLU A 43 2.61 11.83 1.21
CA GLU A 43 3.63 11.88 2.26
C GLU A 43 3.02 11.67 3.66
N HIS A 44 1.83 12.22 3.92
CA HIS A 44 1.20 12.13 5.23
C HIS A 44 0.87 10.67 5.55
N GLU A 45 0.19 9.96 4.65
CA GLU A 45 -0.20 8.57 4.79
C GLU A 45 1.03 7.65 4.89
N ARG A 46 2.07 7.92 4.10
CA ARG A 46 3.37 7.24 4.19
C ARG A 46 4.01 7.37 5.56
N ILE A 47 4.04 8.58 6.13
CA ILE A 47 4.59 8.84 7.47
C ILE A 47 3.81 8.05 8.54
N VAL A 48 2.49 8.04 8.44
CA VAL A 48 1.62 7.32 9.37
C VAL A 48 1.86 5.81 9.28
N PHE A 49 1.82 5.23 8.09
CA PHE A 49 2.06 3.79 7.90
C PHE A 49 3.44 3.38 8.41
N ASN A 50 4.49 4.16 8.10
CA ASN A 50 5.83 3.89 8.59
C ASN A 50 5.88 3.89 10.14
N SER A 51 5.19 4.83 10.77
CA SER A 51 5.11 4.88 12.25
C SER A 51 4.39 3.65 12.82
N MET A 52 3.37 3.12 12.14
CA MET A 52 2.71 1.87 12.52
C MET A 52 3.65 0.67 12.41
N LYS A 53 4.44 0.56 11.33
CA LYS A 53 5.43 -0.52 11.16
C LYS A 53 6.55 -0.47 12.20
N GLU A 54 6.99 0.73 12.60
CA GLU A 54 7.93 0.92 13.71
C GLU A 54 7.35 0.38 15.02
N LEU A 55 6.12 0.77 15.36
CA LEU A 55 5.42 0.30 16.56
C LEU A 55 5.20 -1.21 16.56
N GLU A 56 4.81 -1.79 15.42
CA GLU A 56 4.67 -3.23 15.25
C GLU A 56 5.98 -3.96 15.53
N THR A 57 7.10 -3.46 14.98
CA THR A 57 8.43 -4.05 15.19
C THR A 57 8.84 -4.01 16.67
N GLU A 58 8.40 -2.98 17.39
CA GLU A 58 8.60 -2.85 18.84
C GLU A 58 7.59 -3.63 19.69
N GLY A 59 6.65 -4.36 19.07
CA GLY A 59 5.59 -5.09 19.78
C GLY A 59 4.60 -4.19 20.51
N LYS A 60 4.46 -2.93 20.07
CA LYS A 60 3.52 -1.96 20.64
C LYS A 60 2.16 -2.03 19.95
N PRO A 61 1.06 -1.72 20.66
CA PRO A 61 -0.27 -1.70 20.07
C PRO A 61 -0.36 -0.63 18.96
N ILE A 62 -1.14 -0.93 17.92
CA ILE A 62 -1.46 0.02 16.86
C ILE A 62 -2.85 0.59 17.12
N ASP A 63 -2.89 1.80 17.65
CA ASP A 63 -4.11 2.57 17.91
C ASP A 63 -3.80 4.06 17.76
N SER A 64 -4.85 4.90 17.70
CA SER A 64 -4.70 6.35 17.51
C SER A 64 -3.78 6.99 18.55
N THR A 65 -3.89 6.61 19.82
CA THR A 65 -3.09 7.19 20.91
C THR A 65 -1.62 6.85 20.72
N THR A 66 -1.33 5.57 20.48
CA THR A 66 0.04 5.07 20.34
C THR A 66 0.72 5.63 19.10
N VAL A 67 0.00 5.70 17.98
CA VAL A 67 0.49 6.31 16.73
C VAL A 67 0.74 7.81 16.89
N ILE A 68 -0.17 8.55 17.53
CA ILE A 68 0.03 9.98 17.81
C ILE A 68 1.27 10.21 18.67
N ASN A 69 1.48 9.40 19.71
CA ASN A 69 2.66 9.53 20.56
C ASN A 69 3.96 9.24 19.79
N ARG A 70 4.01 8.17 18.98
CA ARG A 70 5.14 7.88 18.10
C ARG A 70 5.43 9.03 17.13
N LEU A 71 4.41 9.62 16.53
CA LEU A 71 4.55 10.77 15.64
C LEU A 71 5.06 12.02 16.35
N LYS A 72 4.67 12.25 17.62
CA LYS A 72 5.21 13.35 18.44
C LYS A 72 6.67 13.13 18.79
N GLU A 73 7.03 11.93 19.25
CA GLU A 73 8.40 11.56 19.60
C GLU A 73 9.37 11.75 18.41
N ASN A 74 8.86 11.58 17.18
CA ASN A 74 9.63 11.73 15.96
C ASN A 74 9.51 13.12 15.31
N ASP A 75 8.88 14.12 15.95
CA ASP A 75 8.63 15.46 15.39
C ASP A 75 7.89 15.46 14.03
N LYS A 76 7.00 14.48 13.82
CA LYS A 76 6.25 14.28 12.57
C LYS A 76 4.75 14.56 12.70
N LEU A 77 4.21 14.74 13.91
CA LEU A 77 2.76 14.91 14.12
C LEU A 77 2.18 16.10 13.34
N GLU A 78 2.83 17.26 13.37
CA GLU A 78 2.34 18.43 12.64
C GLU A 78 2.40 18.22 11.12
N LYS A 79 3.36 17.43 10.62
CA LYS A 79 3.51 17.12 9.20
C LYS A 79 2.37 16.28 8.64
N VAL A 80 1.71 15.47 9.47
CA VAL A 80 0.57 14.64 9.04
C VAL A 80 -0.77 15.35 9.19
N GLY A 81 -0.81 16.58 9.72
CA GLY A 81 -2.05 17.32 9.98
C GLY A 81 -2.53 17.28 11.43
N GLY A 82 -1.68 16.85 12.36
CA GLY A 82 -1.96 16.91 13.80
C GLY A 82 -2.82 15.78 14.34
N VAL A 83 -3.21 15.92 15.60
CA VAL A 83 -4.03 14.93 16.34
C VAL A 83 -5.34 14.61 15.60
N TYR A 84 -6.02 15.64 15.12
CA TYR A 84 -7.35 15.52 14.51
C TYR A 84 -7.33 14.61 13.27
N TYR A 85 -6.28 14.74 12.45
CA TYR A 85 -6.12 13.91 11.27
C TYR A 85 -6.09 12.42 11.62
N ILE A 86 -5.23 12.03 12.57
CA ILE A 86 -5.09 10.63 12.97
C ILE A 86 -6.38 10.08 13.59
N THR A 87 -7.03 10.86 14.47
CA THR A 87 -8.29 10.45 15.08
C THR A 87 -9.47 10.39 14.10
N GLY A 88 -9.37 11.08 12.96
CA GLY A 88 -10.39 11.09 11.91
C GLY A 88 -10.34 9.87 11.00
N LEU A 89 -9.14 9.34 10.73
CA LEU A 89 -8.94 8.18 9.83
C LEU A 89 -9.86 6.98 10.11
N PRO A 90 -10.01 6.48 11.36
CA PRO A 90 -10.88 5.34 11.63
C PRO A 90 -12.38 5.69 11.57
N LEU A 91 -12.77 6.97 11.60
CA LEU A 91 -14.18 7.37 11.59
C LEU A 91 -14.85 7.17 10.23
N ASP A 92 -14.07 7.19 9.16
CA ASP A 92 -14.56 7.00 7.79
C ASP A 92 -14.65 5.51 7.40
N VAL A 93 -14.24 4.60 8.28
CA VAL A 93 -14.21 3.15 8.01
C VAL A 93 -15.53 2.50 8.41
N THR A 94 -16.24 1.97 7.42
CA THR A 94 -17.50 1.23 7.65
C THR A 94 -17.25 -0.25 7.99
N SER A 95 -16.20 -0.85 7.41
CA SER A 95 -15.84 -2.26 7.61
C SER A 95 -14.36 -2.48 7.33
N THR A 96 -13.70 -3.26 8.17
CA THR A 96 -12.31 -3.69 7.98
C THR A 96 -12.19 -4.95 7.11
N ALA A 97 -13.30 -5.63 6.80
CA ALA A 97 -13.31 -6.90 6.06
C ALA A 97 -12.76 -6.79 4.62
N HIS A 98 -12.74 -5.59 4.06
CA HIS A 98 -12.23 -5.33 2.70
C HIS A 98 -10.77 -4.89 2.66
N LEU A 99 -10.10 -4.82 3.82
CA LEU A 99 -8.70 -4.40 3.91
C LEU A 99 -7.78 -5.15 2.92
N PRO A 100 -7.84 -6.49 2.78
CA PRO A 100 -6.98 -7.18 1.82
C PRO A 100 -7.15 -6.70 0.38
N SER A 101 -8.39 -6.43 -0.04
CA SER A 101 -8.68 -5.92 -1.38
C SER A 101 -8.15 -4.50 -1.59
N TYR A 102 -8.23 -3.65 -0.55
CA TYR A 102 -7.67 -2.30 -0.60
C TYR A 102 -6.15 -2.33 -0.74
N VAL A 103 -5.49 -3.19 0.04
CA VAL A 103 -4.05 -3.42 -0.02
C VAL A 103 -3.61 -3.89 -1.40
N GLU A 104 -4.28 -4.89 -1.97
CA GLU A 104 -3.98 -5.40 -3.31
C GLU A 104 -4.14 -4.31 -4.38
N THR A 105 -5.17 -3.48 -4.26
CA THR A 105 -5.41 -2.36 -5.17
C THR A 105 -4.27 -1.34 -5.10
N LEU A 106 -3.81 -0.98 -3.89
CA LEU A 106 -2.71 -0.04 -3.70
C LEU A 106 -1.40 -0.59 -4.30
N ILE A 107 -1.09 -1.87 -4.07
CA ILE A 107 0.09 -2.53 -4.67
C ILE A 107 0.01 -2.54 -6.20
N SER A 108 -1.18 -2.79 -6.76
CA SER A 108 -1.42 -2.71 -8.20
C SER A 108 -1.17 -1.31 -8.75
N TYR A 109 -1.53 -0.26 -7.99
CA TYR A 109 -1.24 1.13 -8.35
C TYR A 109 0.27 1.41 -8.33
N THR A 110 1.00 0.95 -7.30
CA THR A 110 2.47 1.09 -7.24
C THR A 110 3.12 0.46 -8.47
N LYS A 111 2.80 -0.80 -8.78
CA LYS A 111 3.38 -1.52 -9.93
C LYS A 111 3.08 -0.83 -11.24
N HIS A 112 1.84 -0.34 -11.42
CA HIS A 112 1.47 0.44 -12.60
C HIS A 112 2.31 1.72 -12.70
N ASN A 113 2.46 2.46 -11.60
CA ASN A 113 3.20 3.71 -11.56
C ASN A 113 4.70 3.51 -11.84
N GLU A 114 5.29 2.42 -11.35
CA GLU A 114 6.68 2.03 -11.67
C GLU A 114 6.86 1.79 -13.17
N LYS A 115 5.95 1.03 -13.80
CA LYS A 115 5.96 0.82 -15.26
C LYS A 115 5.87 2.15 -16.02
N MET A 116 4.94 3.03 -15.62
CA MET A 116 4.75 4.32 -16.28
C MET A 116 5.96 5.25 -16.16
N ARG A 117 6.72 5.18 -15.06
CA ARG A 117 7.97 5.93 -14.89
C ARG A 117 9.05 5.45 -15.86
N VAL A 118 9.22 4.13 -16.01
CA VAL A 118 10.19 3.58 -16.97
C VAL A 118 9.83 3.99 -18.39
N VAL A 119 8.55 3.93 -18.76
CA VAL A 119 8.06 4.40 -20.06
C VAL A 119 8.41 5.87 -20.30
N GLU A 120 8.21 6.73 -19.29
CA GLU A 120 8.53 8.15 -19.40
C GLU A 120 10.04 8.42 -19.46
N ASP A 121 10.85 7.70 -18.69
CA ASP A 121 12.31 7.83 -18.73
C ASP A 121 12.87 7.43 -20.10
N VAL A 122 12.33 6.37 -20.72
CA VAL A 122 12.68 6.00 -22.11
C VAL A 122 12.23 7.09 -23.08
N ARG A 123 11.00 7.58 -22.97
CA ARG A 123 10.46 8.64 -23.84
C ARG A 123 11.29 9.92 -23.79
N THR A 124 11.81 10.25 -22.61
CA THR A 124 12.61 11.47 -22.37
C THR A 124 14.11 11.28 -22.58
N GLY A 125 14.55 10.08 -22.97
CA GLY A 125 15.96 9.75 -23.21
C GLY A 125 16.80 9.61 -21.93
N LYS A 126 16.17 9.50 -20.76
CA LYS A 126 16.84 9.22 -19.47
C LYS A 126 17.14 7.73 -19.29
N ALA A 127 16.49 6.86 -20.07
CA ALA A 127 16.70 5.42 -20.07
C ALA A 127 16.72 4.84 -21.49
N ASP A 128 17.39 3.70 -21.65
CA ASP A 128 17.42 2.93 -22.89
C ASP A 128 16.12 2.13 -23.08
N PRO A 129 15.57 2.01 -24.31
CA PRO A 129 14.36 1.23 -24.58
C PRO A 129 14.40 -0.24 -24.13
N SER A 130 15.58 -0.86 -24.02
CA SER A 130 15.74 -2.23 -23.49
C SER A 130 15.15 -2.42 -22.10
N LYS A 131 15.07 -1.38 -21.27
CA LYS A 131 14.42 -1.45 -19.94
C LYS A 131 12.93 -1.76 -19.99
N LEU A 132 12.28 -1.63 -21.14
CA LEU A 132 10.87 -2.00 -21.29
C LEU A 132 10.67 -3.52 -21.32
N GLU A 133 11.69 -4.29 -21.69
CA GLU A 133 11.63 -5.76 -21.73
C GLU A 133 11.46 -6.34 -20.31
N ASP A 134 12.11 -5.72 -19.32
CA ASP A 134 12.03 -6.06 -17.90
C ASP A 134 10.61 -5.97 -17.32
N LEU A 135 9.76 -5.11 -17.90
CA LEU A 135 8.37 -4.91 -17.46
C LEU A 135 7.45 -6.08 -17.85
N THR A 136 7.85 -6.91 -18.81
CA THR A 136 7.06 -8.02 -19.36
C THR A 136 7.46 -9.39 -18.81
N GLY A 137 8.65 -9.50 -18.22
CA GLY A 137 9.19 -10.76 -17.67
C GLY A 137 8.55 -11.20 -16.35
N ALA A 138 7.92 -10.28 -15.60
CA ALA A 138 7.36 -10.56 -14.27
C ALA A 138 5.95 -11.18 -14.29
N GLU A 139 5.22 -11.13 -15.41
CA GLU A 139 3.81 -11.59 -15.48
C GLU A 139 3.66 -13.02 -15.99
N ARG A 140 4.68 -13.59 -16.66
CA ARG A 140 4.63 -14.96 -17.21
C ARG A 140 4.76 -16.08 -16.16
N GLY A 141 4.95 -15.76 -14.88
CA GLY A 141 5.24 -16.72 -13.82
C GLY A 141 4.05 -17.12 -12.92
N GLN A 142 2.84 -16.58 -13.11
CA GLN A 142 1.71 -16.86 -12.20
C GLN A 142 0.44 -17.44 -12.87
N ASP A 143 0.43 -17.68 -14.18
CA ASP A 143 -0.78 -18.13 -14.91
C ASP A 143 -0.84 -19.64 -15.22
N TYR A 144 0.02 -20.47 -14.63
CA TYR A 144 -0.01 -21.93 -14.82
C TYR A 144 0.15 -22.69 -13.50
N ASP A 145 -0.87 -22.70 -12.64
CA ASP A 145 -1.03 -23.76 -11.63
C ASP A 145 -2.49 -24.02 -11.20
N MET A 146 -3.46 -23.87 -12.12
CA MET A 146 -4.84 -24.31 -11.87
C MET A 146 -5.41 -25.02 -13.10
N SER A 147 -4.72 -26.06 -13.58
CA SER A 147 -5.37 -27.12 -14.35
C SER A 147 -4.78 -28.46 -13.91
N ASP A 148 -5.64 -29.36 -13.47
CA ASP A 148 -5.39 -30.77 -13.14
C ASP A 148 -5.21 -31.09 -11.65
N THR A 149 -6.28 -30.90 -10.88
CA THR A 149 -6.72 -31.98 -9.99
C THR A 149 -8.20 -31.83 -9.65
N GLY A 150 -9.03 -32.72 -10.16
CA GLY A 150 -10.37 -32.94 -9.61
C GLY A 150 -11.51 -33.11 -10.61
N ASN A 151 -11.39 -34.03 -11.57
CA ASN A 151 -12.60 -34.75 -12.02
C ASN A 151 -12.30 -36.11 -12.65
N ALA A 152 -11.75 -37.02 -11.85
CA ALA A 152 -11.78 -38.45 -12.15
C ALA A 152 -12.72 -39.16 -11.16
N GLN A 153 -14.02 -38.98 -11.35
CA GLN A 153 -15.03 -39.90 -10.83
C GLN A 153 -16.13 -40.06 -11.88
N LEU A 154 -15.90 -40.97 -12.83
CA LEU A 154 -16.96 -41.64 -13.58
C LEU A 154 -16.37 -42.88 -14.26
N LEU A 155 -16.43 -44.00 -13.54
CA LEU A 155 -16.89 -45.33 -13.94
C LEU A 155 -16.51 -46.35 -12.86
#